data_AF-A0A0C1M2A8-F1
#
_entry.id   AF-A0A0C1M2A8-F1
#
_cell.length_a   1.000
_cell.length_b   1.000
_cell.length_c   1.000
_cell.angle_alpha   90.00
_cell.angle_beta   90.00
_cell.angle_gamma   90.00
#
_symmetry.space_group_name_H-M   'P 1'
#
loop_
_entity.id
_entity.type
_entity.pdbx_description
1 polymer ?
#
loop_
_entity_poly.entity_id
_entity_poly.type
_entity_poly.pdbx_seq_one_letter_code
_entity_poly.pdbx_strand_id
1 'polypeptide(L)'
;MQTIFDVLKHVSINHQEVESPQVVVTDEAGKPNGLLTDLLHDLINNALLFVTLADLASADELIARLETHTPLPADVLAEYQKILSEPCYGLNFAPQKGKIELIVHR
;
A
#
# COMPACT_ATOMS: atom_id res chain seq x y z
N MET A 1 14.19 -5.28 -6.69
CA MET A 1 13.93 -4.07 -5.89
C MET A 1 12.56 -4.25 -5.29
N GLN A 2 12.42 -4.07 -3.97
CA GLN A 2 11.17 -4.31 -3.28
C GLN A 2 10.17 -3.19 -3.63
N THR A 3 8.92 -3.53 -3.90
CA THR A 3 7.85 -2.57 -4.20
C THR A 3 6.98 -2.33 -2.97
N ILE A 4 6.10 -1.32 -3.03
CA ILE A 4 5.08 -1.13 -1.98
C ILE A 4 4.20 -2.38 -1.82
N PHE A 5 3.80 -3.05 -2.91
CA PHE A 5 3.06 -4.31 -2.83
C PHE A 5 3.81 -5.36 -2.02
N ASP A 6 5.10 -5.57 -2.33
CA ASP A 6 5.92 -6.57 -1.65
C ASP A 6 6.03 -6.27 -0.15
N VAL A 7 6.09 -5.00 0.24
CA VAL A 7 6.07 -4.62 1.66
C VAL A 7 4.72 -4.94 2.30
N LEU A 8 3.61 -4.47 1.73
CA LEU A 8 2.29 -4.66 2.31
C LEU A 8 1.93 -6.14 2.46
N LYS A 9 2.38 -6.98 1.53
CA LYS A 9 2.20 -8.43 1.59
C LYS A 9 2.91 -9.09 2.77
N HIS A 10 4.08 -8.60 3.18
CA HIS A 10 4.93 -9.27 4.17
C HIS A 10 4.93 -8.61 5.55
N VAL A 11 4.51 -7.35 5.65
CA VAL A 11 4.44 -6.64 6.93
C VAL A 11 3.11 -6.92 7.61
N SER A 12 3.17 -7.20 8.90
CA SER A 12 1.99 -7.42 9.75
C SER A 12 2.15 -6.69 11.07
N ILE A 13 1.04 -6.19 11.64
CA ILE A 13 1.00 -5.63 12.99
C ILE A 13 0.09 -6.54 13.82
N ASN A 14 0.58 -7.01 14.98
CA ASN A 14 -0.17 -7.91 15.86
C ASN A 14 -0.70 -9.16 15.14
N HIS A 15 0.08 -9.72 14.20
CA HIS A 15 -0.30 -10.85 13.35
C HIS A 15 -1.52 -10.61 12.45
N GLN A 16 -1.86 -9.35 12.18
CA GLN A 16 -2.89 -8.92 11.25
C GLN A 16 -2.27 -8.16 10.09
N GLU A 17 -2.95 -8.14 8.95
CA GLU A 17 -2.62 -7.28 7.82
C GLU A 17 -2.63 -5.81 8.26
N VAL A 18 -1.78 -5.00 7.62
CA VAL A 18 -1.65 -3.61 7.99
C VAL A 18 -2.90 -2.84 7.55
N GLU A 19 -3.49 -2.10 8.49
CA GLU A 19 -4.66 -1.27 8.22
C GLU A 19 -4.24 0.09 7.65
N SER A 20 -5.11 0.71 6.84
CA SER A 20 -4.81 2.01 6.23
C SER A 20 -4.33 3.07 7.23
N PRO A 21 -4.91 3.24 8.44
CA PRO A 21 -4.44 4.28 9.35
C PRO A 21 -3.05 3.99 9.91
N GLN A 22 -2.50 2.80 9.75
CA GLN A 22 -1.18 2.44 10.28
C GLN A 22 -0.05 2.75 9.30
N VAL A 23 -0.35 3.14 8.05
CA VAL A 23 0.67 3.38 7.02
C VAL A 23 0.71 4.84 6.60
N VAL A 24 1.89 5.36 6.31
CA VAL A 24 2.08 6.64 5.62
C VAL A 24 3.22 6.51 4.62
N VAL A 25 3.22 7.34 3.57
CA VAL A 25 4.31 7.42 2.60
C VAL A 25 5.17 8.64 2.91
N THR A 26 6.49 8.48 2.95
CA THR A 26 7.44 9.57 3.23
C THR A 26 8.60 9.57 2.25
N ASP A 27 9.31 10.69 2.16
CA ASP A 27 10.66 10.72 1.60
C ASP A 27 11.70 10.19 2.62
N GLU A 28 12.96 10.16 2.20
CA GLU A 28 14.09 9.71 3.05
C GLU A 28 14.32 10.60 4.29
N ALA A 29 13.88 11.85 4.25
CA ALA A 29 13.98 12.79 5.37
C ALA A 29 12.78 12.68 6.32
N GLY A 30 11.82 11.79 6.05
CA GLY A 30 10.60 11.62 6.82
C GLY A 30 9.52 12.67 6.51
N LYS A 31 9.66 13.43 5.42
CA LYS A 31 8.62 14.37 4.98
C LYS A 31 7.43 13.57 4.44
N PRO A 32 6.20 13.82 4.92
CA PRO A 32 5.04 13.06 4.48
C PRO A 32 4.65 13.43 3.05
N ASN A 33 4.28 12.41 2.28
CA ASN A 33 3.63 12.54 0.98
C ASN A 33 2.13 12.27 1.14
N GLY A 34 1.36 13.32 1.38
CA GLY A 34 -0.08 13.24 1.64
C GLY A 34 -0.85 12.58 0.49
N LEU A 35 -0.55 12.96 -0.76
CA LEU A 35 -1.22 12.41 -1.93
C LEU A 35 -1.03 10.89 -2.07
N LEU A 36 0.22 10.41 -1.94
CA LEU A 36 0.49 8.98 -2.01
C LEU A 36 -0.07 8.23 -0.79
N THR A 37 -0.06 8.87 0.37
CA THR A 37 -0.65 8.30 1.59
C THR A 37 -2.16 8.11 1.42
N ASP A 38 -2.87 9.11 0.92
CA ASP A 38 -4.32 9.03 0.70
C ASP A 38 -4.66 7.97 -0.35
N LEU A 39 -3.90 7.91 -1.45
CA LEU A 39 -4.05 6.88 -2.48
C LEU A 39 -3.82 5.47 -1.93
N LEU A 40 -2.79 5.31 -1.09
CA LEU A 40 -2.48 4.04 -0.43
C LEU A 40 -3.58 3.63 0.54
N HIS A 41 -4.15 4.58 1.28
CA HIS A 41 -5.24 4.32 2.21
C HIS A 41 -6.49 3.86 1.49
N ASP A 42 -6.85 4.55 0.41
CA ASP A 42 -7.97 4.18 -0.45
C ASP A 42 -7.78 2.77 -1.04
N LEU A 43 -6.57 2.48 -1.54
CA LEU A 43 -6.21 1.15 -2.01
C LEU A 43 -6.36 0.08 -0.92
N ILE A 44 -5.80 0.29 0.28
CA ILE A 44 -5.87 -0.70 1.36
C ILE A 44 -7.31 -0.94 1.78
N ASN A 45 -8.10 0.13 1.91
CA ASN A 45 -9.50 0.04 2.28
C ASN A 45 -10.33 -0.72 1.23
N ASN A 46 -10.05 -0.53 -0.06
CA ASN A 46 -10.73 -1.28 -1.11
C ASN A 46 -10.21 -2.71 -1.22
N ALA A 47 -8.91 -2.95 -1.10
CA ALA A 47 -8.31 -4.28 -1.21
C ALA A 47 -8.74 -5.22 -0.08
N LEU A 48 -8.59 -4.80 1.18
CA LEU A 48 -8.83 -5.66 2.34
C LEU A 48 -10.29 -6.11 2.48
N LEU A 49 -11.23 -5.48 1.77
CA LEU A 49 -12.62 -5.93 1.72
C LEU A 49 -12.83 -7.20 0.89
N PHE A 50 -11.95 -7.47 -0.08
CA PHE A 50 -12.17 -8.51 -1.09
C PHE A 50 -11.04 -9.53 -1.16
N VAL A 51 -9.86 -9.20 -0.63
CA VAL A 51 -8.66 -10.02 -0.77
C VAL A 51 -7.83 -10.07 0.50
N THR A 52 -7.09 -11.16 0.66
CA THR A 52 -5.96 -11.29 1.59
C THR A 52 -4.67 -11.16 0.77
N LEU A 53 -3.81 -10.20 1.12
CA LEU A 53 -2.59 -9.88 0.37
C LEU A 53 -1.57 -11.02 0.42
N ALA A 54 -1.56 -11.80 1.51
CA ALA A 54 -0.70 -12.98 1.64
C ALA A 54 -0.92 -14.01 0.51
N ASP A 55 -2.15 -14.12 0.01
CA ASP A 55 -2.56 -15.09 -1.01
C ASP A 55 -2.30 -14.62 -2.45
N LEU A 56 -1.87 -13.38 -2.65
CA LEU A 56 -1.66 -12.79 -3.98
C LEU A 56 -0.22 -12.95 -4.46
N ALA A 57 -0.01 -13.38 -5.69
CA ALA A 57 1.33 -13.52 -6.27
C ALA A 57 1.95 -12.17 -6.68
N SER A 58 1.14 -11.18 -7.06
CA SER A 58 1.62 -9.89 -7.58
C SER A 58 0.62 -8.75 -7.42
N ALA A 59 1.11 -7.52 -7.62
CA ALA A 59 0.28 -6.32 -7.74
C ALA A 59 -0.73 -6.43 -8.89
N ASP A 60 -0.34 -7.00 -10.03
CA ASP A 60 -1.26 -7.19 -11.18
C ASP A 60 -2.44 -8.09 -10.83
N GLU A 61 -2.20 -9.13 -10.02
CA GLU A 61 -3.28 -10.00 -9.52
C GLU A 61 -4.22 -9.24 -8.58
N LEU A 62 -3.69 -8.36 -7.72
CA LEU A 62 -4.51 -7.49 -6.88
C LEU A 62 -5.44 -6.61 -7.73
N ILE A 63 -4.89 -5.96 -8.76
CA ILE A 63 -5.67 -5.10 -9.65
C ILE A 63 -6.75 -5.88 -10.40
N ALA A 64 -6.42 -7.07 -10.93
CA ALA A 64 -7.40 -7.91 -11.61
C ALA A 64 -8.56 -8.33 -10.68
N ARG A 65 -8.26 -8.64 -9.40
CA ARG A 65 -9.30 -8.93 -8.41
C ARG A 65 -10.15 -7.70 -8.09
N LEU A 66 -9.53 -6.54 -7.91
CA LEU A 66 -10.26 -5.28 -7.70
C LEU A 66 -11.18 -4.95 -8.87
N GLU A 67 -10.69 -5.07 -10.11
CA GLU A 67 -11.49 -4.87 -11.33
C GLU A 67 -12.69 -5.82 -11.41
N THR A 68 -12.53 -7.06 -10.94
CA THR A 68 -13.61 -8.06 -10.96
C THR A 68 -14.65 -7.85 -9.86
N HIS A 69 -14.23 -7.37 -8.69
CA HIS A 69 -15.08 -7.32 -7.49
C HIS A 69 -15.60 -5.92 -7.14
N THR A 70 -15.11 -4.87 -7.81
CA THR A 70 -15.46 -3.49 -7.53
C THR A 70 -15.81 -2.73 -8.80
N PRO A 71 -16.73 -1.75 -8.75
CA PRO A 71 -17.04 -0.89 -9.89
C PRO A 71 -16.04 0.27 -10.03
N LEU A 72 -14.77 0.08 -9.61
CA LEU A 72 -13.76 1.13 -9.66
C LEU A 72 -13.46 1.50 -11.13
N PRO A 73 -13.38 2.79 -11.46
CA PRO A 73 -13.05 3.19 -12.82
C PRO A 73 -11.58 2.92 -13.16
N ALA A 74 -11.30 2.70 -14.45
CA ALA A 74 -10.01 2.21 -14.93
C ALA A 74 -8.84 3.16 -14.63
N ASP A 75 -9.10 4.46 -14.53
CA ASP A 75 -8.12 5.47 -14.13
C ASP A 75 -7.69 5.29 -12.67
N VAL A 76 -8.63 4.98 -11.76
CA VAL A 76 -8.32 4.67 -10.36
C VAL A 76 -7.49 3.40 -10.25
N LEU A 77 -7.88 2.34 -10.96
CA LEU A 77 -7.11 1.09 -11.00
C LEU A 77 -5.69 1.32 -11.55
N ALA A 78 -5.53 2.20 -12.53
CA ALA A 78 -4.21 2.58 -13.05
C ALA A 78 -3.36 3.34 -12.02
N GLU A 79 -3.95 4.22 -11.20
CA GLU A 79 -3.23 4.87 -10.10
C GLU A 79 -2.84 3.89 -9.00
N TYR A 80 -3.72 2.94 -8.67
CA TYR A 80 -3.41 1.84 -7.74
C TYR A 80 -2.25 0.98 -8.24
N GLN A 81 -2.25 0.62 -9.52
CA GLN A 81 -1.15 -0.12 -10.13
C GLN A 81 0.17 0.65 -9.99
N LYS A 82 0.16 1.96 -10.27
CA LYS A 82 1.37 2.80 -10.15
C LYS A 82 1.92 2.77 -8.73
N ILE A 83 1.09 3.02 -7.71
CA ILE A 83 1.58 3.03 -6.32
C ILE A 83 2.03 1.65 -5.85
N LEU A 84 1.35 0.57 -6.22
CA LEU A 84 1.77 -0.79 -5.87
C LEU A 84 3.14 -1.15 -6.48
N SER A 85 3.41 -0.66 -7.69
CA SER A 85 4.68 -0.85 -8.39
C SER A 85 5.78 0.13 -7.99
N GLU A 86 5.47 1.14 -7.18
CA GLU A 86 6.45 2.14 -6.73
C GLU A 86 7.53 1.44 -5.90
N PRO A 87 8.82 1.67 -6.20
CA PRO A 87 9.90 1.12 -5.42
C PRO A 87 9.86 1.62 -3.98
N CYS A 88 9.92 0.69 -3.02
CA CYS A 88 10.05 1.01 -1.61
C CYS A 88 11.52 0.89 -1.20
N TYR A 89 12.10 2.01 -0.79
CA TYR A 89 13.53 2.12 -0.46
C TYR A 89 13.82 1.81 1.00
N GLY A 90 12.80 1.83 1.85
CA GLY A 90 12.94 1.51 3.25
C GLY A 90 11.63 1.55 4.01
N LEU A 91 11.69 1.02 5.23
CA LEU A 91 10.61 1.07 6.20
C LEU A 91 11.12 1.75 7.44
N ASN A 92 10.37 2.75 7.93
CA ASN A 92 10.58 3.29 9.25
C ASN A 92 9.36 2.99 10.12
N PHE A 93 9.61 2.49 11.32
CA PHE A 93 8.56 2.31 12.31
C PHE A 93 8.56 3.55 13.21
N ALA A 94 7.41 4.20 13.33
CA ALA A 94 7.20 5.34 14.21
C ALA A 94 6.23 4.96 15.35
N PRO A 95 6.69 4.20 16.38
CA PRO A 95 5.82 3.67 17.43
C PRO A 95 5.04 4.75 18.18
N GLN A 96 5.65 5.91 18.42
CA GLN A 96 5.00 7.03 19.11
C GLN A 96 3.78 7.58 18.33
N LYS A 97 3.78 7.43 17.00
CA LYS A 97 2.67 7.82 16.12
C LYS A 97 1.73 6.66 15.80
N GLY A 98 2.12 5.42 16.14
CA GLY A 98 1.44 4.20 15.70
C GLY A 98 1.46 4.02 14.17
N LYS A 99 2.53 4.43 13.50
CA LYS A 99 2.65 4.41 12.03
C LYS A 99 3.86 3.59 11.54
N ILE A 100 3.72 3.04 10.35
CA ILE A 100 4.77 2.54 9.49
C ILE A 100 4.91 3.54 8.34
N GLU A 101 6.13 4.00 8.11
CA GLU A 101 6.48 4.94 7.06
C GLU A 101 7.12 4.14 5.91
N LEU A 102 6.45 4.13 4.76
CA LEU A 102 6.96 3.57 3.51
C LEU A 102 7.79 4.64 2.81
N ILE A 103 9.10 4.39 2.66
CA ILE A 103 10.04 5.38 2.14
C ILE A 103 10.14 5.27 0.62
N VAL A 104 9.84 6.37 -0.07
CA VAL A 104 9.95 6.52 -1.54
C VAL A 104 10.92 7.66 -1.88
N HIS A 105 11.51 7.65 -3.08
CA HIS A 105 12.44 8.71 -3.52
C HIS A 105 11.76 9.94 -4.18
N ARG A 106 10.43 10.08 -4.07
CA ARG A 106 9.68 11.17 -4.71
C ARG A 106 9.60 12.45 -3.90
#